data_AF-A0A968FPM5-F1
#
_entry.id   AF-A0A968FPM5-F1
#
_cell.length_a   1.000
_cell.length_b   1.000
_cell.length_c   1.000
_cell.angle_alpha   90.00
_cell.angle_beta   90.00
_cell.angle_gamma   90.00
#
_symmetry.space_group_name_H-M   'P 1'
#
loop_
_entity.id
_entity.type
_entity.pdbx_description
1 polymer ?
#
loop_
_entity_poly.entity_id
_entity_poly.type
_entity_poly.pdbx_seq_one_letter_code
_entity_poly.pdbx_strand_id
1 'polypeptide(L)'
;EAVRRLKFPMTLKAVGSEIQHKTELDAVRLFIDTENNLVREWEGMNHAWPGAIWAEEQMPPGLDLMVGAHRSRRFGPVLVFGTGGQ
;
A
#
# COMPACT_ATOMS: atom_id res chain seq x y z
N GLU A 1 -17.00 -4.03 9.22
CA GLU A 1 -17.17 -2.81 10.06
C GLU A 1 -16.03 -1.80 9.92
N ALA A 2 -14.76 -2.21 10.00
CA ALA A 2 -13.60 -1.30 9.92
C ALA A 2 -13.60 -0.40 8.66
N VAL A 3 -13.96 -0.96 7.49
CA VAL A 3 -14.04 -0.25 6.20
C VAL A 3 -15.03 0.92 6.21
N ARG A 4 -16.11 0.86 7.01
CA ARG A 4 -17.14 1.92 7.02
C ARG A 4 -16.63 3.28 7.51
N ARG A 5 -15.42 3.31 8.10
CA ARG A 5 -14.75 4.53 8.56
C ARG A 5 -13.79 5.12 7.52
N LEU A 6 -13.58 4.45 6.40
CA LEU A 6 -12.67 4.83 5.34
C LEU A 6 -13.47 5.38 4.15
N LYS A 7 -12.84 6.24 3.35
CA LYS A 7 -13.41 6.85 2.15
C LYS A 7 -12.89 6.16 0.88
N PHE A 8 -13.74 6.16 -0.13
CA PHE A 8 -13.36 5.78 -1.49
C PHE A 8 -12.65 6.95 -2.23
N PRO A 9 -11.76 6.65 -3.20
CA PRO A 9 -11.30 5.32 -3.59
C PRO A 9 -10.46 4.67 -2.49
N MET A 10 -10.55 3.35 -2.38
CA MET A 10 -9.78 2.53 -1.45
C MET A 10 -8.77 1.65 -2.17
N THR A 11 -7.81 1.14 -1.41
CA THR A 11 -6.83 0.14 -1.84
C THR A 11 -6.86 -1.07 -0.92
N LEU A 12 -6.69 -2.27 -1.47
CA LEU A 12 -6.37 -3.49 -0.72
C LEU A 12 -4.90 -3.86 -0.91
N LYS A 13 -4.22 -4.25 0.17
CA LYS A 13 -2.81 -4.68 0.14
C LYS A 13 -2.60 -5.91 1.00
N ALA A 14 -1.89 -6.91 0.50
CA ALA A 14 -1.38 -7.99 1.33
C ALA A 14 -0.20 -7.50 2.19
N VAL A 15 -0.14 -7.95 3.44
CA VAL A 15 0.86 -7.57 4.44
C VAL A 15 1.44 -8.82 5.08
N GLY A 16 2.75 -8.98 4.97
CA GLY A 16 3.50 -10.07 5.58
C GLY A 16 4.99 -9.83 5.47
N SER A 17 5.78 -10.43 6.36
CA SER A 17 7.25 -10.28 6.40
C SER A 17 7.94 -10.78 5.12
N GLU A 18 7.33 -11.73 4.43
CA GLU A 18 7.80 -12.34 3.18
C GLU A 18 7.43 -11.50 1.94
N ILE A 19 6.53 -10.51 2.07
CA ILE A 19 5.96 -9.79 0.93
C ILE A 19 6.74 -8.48 0.68
N GLN A 20 7.93 -8.62 0.08
CA GLN A 20 8.78 -7.47 -0.28
C GLN A 20 8.34 -6.81 -1.59
N HIS A 21 7.99 -7.59 -2.62
CA HIS A 21 7.56 -7.10 -3.94
C HIS A 21 6.06 -7.34 -4.17
N LYS A 22 5.22 -6.47 -3.59
CA LYS A 22 3.75 -6.63 -3.54
C LYS A 22 3.05 -6.61 -4.90
N THR A 23 3.53 -5.78 -5.83
CA THR A 23 2.92 -5.64 -7.16
C THR A 23 3.13 -6.86 -8.03
N GLU A 24 4.30 -7.50 -7.93
CA GLU A 24 4.67 -8.69 -8.72
C GLU A 24 3.89 -9.94 -8.29
N LEU A 25 3.39 -9.95 -7.06
CA LEU A 25 2.60 -11.04 -6.49
C LEU A 25 1.09 -10.80 -6.58
N ASP A 26 0.67 -9.80 -7.37
CA ASP A 26 -0.73 -9.39 -7.49
C ASP A 26 -1.35 -9.08 -6.10
N ALA A 27 -0.52 -8.64 -5.15
CA ALA A 27 -0.85 -8.45 -3.74
C ALA A 27 -1.38 -7.04 -3.44
N VAL A 28 -1.81 -6.31 -4.48
CA VAL A 28 -2.36 -4.95 -4.41
C VAL A 28 -3.56 -4.82 -5.35
N ARG A 29 -4.63 -4.17 -4.87
CA ARG A 29 -5.78 -3.73 -5.68
C ARG A 29 -6.03 -2.25 -5.43
N LEU A 30 -5.91 -1.44 -6.48
CA LEU A 30 -6.07 0.02 -6.42
C LEU A 30 -7.44 0.44 -6.97
N PHE A 31 -7.81 1.69 -6.71
CA PHE A 31 -8.97 2.38 -7.29
C PHE A 31 -10.30 1.66 -7.07
N ILE A 32 -10.52 1.16 -5.85
CA ILE A 32 -11.78 0.52 -5.49
C ILE A 32 -12.75 1.62 -5.08
N ASP A 33 -13.79 1.85 -5.88
CA ASP A 33 -14.70 2.99 -5.67
C ASP A 33 -15.99 2.65 -4.91
N THR A 34 -16.27 1.36 -4.67
CA THR A 34 -17.53 0.92 -4.07
C THR A 34 -17.33 -0.24 -3.10
N GLU A 35 -18.26 -0.38 -2.15
CA GLU A 35 -18.25 -1.49 -1.18
C GLU A 35 -18.40 -2.84 -1.87
N ASN A 36 -19.22 -2.94 -2.92
CA ASN A 36 -19.38 -4.18 -3.70
C ASN A 36 -18.07 -4.57 -4.40
N ASN A 37 -17.38 -3.61 -5.02
CA ASN A 37 -16.07 -3.88 -5.63
C ASN A 37 -15.06 -4.29 -4.56
N LEU A 38 -15.08 -3.64 -3.39
CA LEU A 38 -14.18 -3.97 -2.30
C LEU A 38 -14.33 -5.41 -1.83
N VAL A 39 -15.56 -5.89 -1.63
CA VAL A 39 -15.83 -7.27 -1.23
C VAL A 39 -15.31 -8.24 -2.29
N ARG A 40 -15.61 -7.98 -3.57
CA ARG A 40 -15.15 -8.82 -4.68
C ARG A 40 -13.62 -8.91 -4.76
N GLU A 41 -12.94 -7.77 -4.70
CA GLU A 41 -11.47 -7.74 -4.75
C GLU A 41 -10.85 -8.40 -3.52
N TRP A 42 -11.44 -8.22 -2.34
CA TRP A 42 -10.99 -8.89 -1.12
C TRP A 42 -11.14 -10.40 -1.19
N GLU A 43 -12.29 -10.91 -1.66
CA GLU A 43 -12.52 -12.35 -1.84
C GLU A 43 -11.49 -12.97 -2.79
N GLY A 44 -11.18 -12.27 -3.89
CA GLY A 44 -10.16 -12.70 -4.85
C GLY A 44 -8.76 -12.79 -4.24
N MET A 45 -8.39 -11.81 -3.40
CA MET A 45 -7.08 -11.79 -2.73
C MET A 45 -7.02 -12.77 -1.55
N ASN A 46 -8.12 -12.99 -0.83
CA ASN A 46 -8.13 -13.70 0.45
C ASN A 46 -7.82 -15.20 0.30
N HIS A 47 -7.98 -15.76 -0.90
CA HIS A 47 -7.54 -17.12 -1.19
C HIS A 47 -6.01 -17.26 -1.13
N ALA A 48 -5.28 -16.29 -1.69
CA ALA A 48 -3.82 -16.27 -1.69
C ALA A 48 -3.22 -15.72 -0.39
N TRP A 49 -3.94 -14.79 0.26
CA TRP A 49 -3.44 -14.02 1.41
C TRP A 49 -4.42 -14.05 2.60
N PRO A 50 -4.77 -15.24 3.11
CA PRO A 50 -5.80 -15.37 4.14
C PRO A 50 -5.41 -14.62 5.42
N GLY A 51 -6.28 -13.71 5.86
CA GLY A 51 -6.07 -12.93 7.09
C GLY A 51 -4.94 -11.89 7.02
N ALA A 52 -4.34 -11.69 5.85
CA ALA A 52 -3.17 -10.83 5.64
C ALA A 52 -3.49 -9.60 4.78
N ILE A 53 -4.76 -9.26 4.57
CA ILE A 53 -5.18 -8.16 3.68
C ILE A 53 -5.60 -6.93 4.48
N TRP A 54 -5.04 -5.79 4.13
CA TRP A 54 -5.33 -4.49 4.72
C TRP A 54 -6.09 -3.63 3.71
N ALA A 55 -7.00 -2.81 4.23
CA ALA A 55 -7.77 -1.84 3.46
C ALA A 55 -7.40 -0.43 3.91
N GLU A 56 -7.11 0.45 2.95
CA GLU A 56 -6.66 1.83 3.19
C GLU A 56 -7.40 2.80 2.26
N GLU A 57 -7.53 4.07 2.67
CA GLU A 57 -7.93 5.15 1.75
C GLU A 57 -6.82 5.37 0.71
N GLN A 58 -7.19 5.49 -0.55
CA GLN A 58 -6.23 5.74 -1.60
C GLN A 58 -5.91 7.23 -1.68
N MET A 59 -4.62 7.55 -1.65
CA MET A 59 -4.14 8.91 -1.84
C MET A 59 -4.52 9.40 -3.24
N PRO A 60 -5.06 10.63 -3.36
CA PRO A 60 -5.36 11.22 -4.67
C PRO A 60 -4.06 11.42 -5.48
N PRO A 61 -4.17 11.55 -6.81
CA PRO A 61 -3.03 11.90 -7.65
C PRO A 61 -2.32 13.16 -7.15
N GLY A 62 -0.98 13.17 -7.18
CA GLY A 62 -0.17 14.25 -6.67
C GLY A 62 1.31 14.05 -6.93
N LEU A 63 2.14 14.87 -6.29
CA LEU A 63 3.59 14.73 -6.37
C LEU A 63 4.06 13.56 -5.51
N ASP A 64 4.72 12.59 -6.11
CA ASP A 64 5.41 11.51 -5.40
C ASP A 64 6.83 11.96 -5.02
N LEU A 65 7.20 11.77 -3.75
CA LEU A 65 8.46 12.20 -3.17
C LEU A 65 9.13 11.02 -2.46
N MET A 66 10.42 10.82 -2.73
CA MET A 66 11.24 9.88 -2.00
C MET A 66 11.98 10.60 -0.87
N VAL A 67 11.84 10.09 0.36
CA VAL A 67 12.58 10.55 1.53
C VAL A 67 13.28 9.37 2.19
N GLY A 68 14.60 9.43 2.29
CA GLY A 68 15.42 8.41 2.94
C GLY A 68 16.26 9.02 4.06
N ALA A 69 16.33 8.35 5.21
CA ALA A 69 17.18 8.77 6.32
C ALA A 69 18.11 7.63 6.74
N HIS A 70 19.39 7.93 6.90
CA HIS A 70 20.40 6.95 7.28
C HIS A 70 21.41 7.57 8.24
N ARG A 71 21.76 6.86 9.33
CA ARG A 71 22.86 7.26 10.21
C ARG A 71 24.13 6.55 9.75
N SER A 72 24.94 7.24 8.96
CA SER A 72 26.24 6.77 8.52
C SER A 72 27.25 6.85 9.65
N ARG A 73 28.07 5.80 9.83
CA ARG A 73 29.21 5.83 10.75
C ARG A 73 30.27 6.88 10.38
N ARG A 74 30.35 7.26 9.09
CA ARG A 74 31.35 8.22 8.58
C ARG A 74 30.82 9.66 8.52
N PHE A 75 29.56 9.84 8.15
CA PHE A 75 28.99 11.16 7.86
C PHE A 75 27.97 11.63 8.92
N GLY A 76 27.66 10.80 9.92
CA GLY A 76 26.57 11.08 10.85
C GLY A 76 25.19 10.94 10.18
N PRO A 77 24.18 11.73 10.58
CA PRO A 77 22.86 11.70 9.96
C PRO A 77 22.90 12.18 8.51
N VAL A 78 22.36 11.36 7.60
CA VAL A 78 22.22 11.64 6.17
C VAL A 78 20.74 11.60 5.81
N LEU A 79 20.27 12.63 5.10
CA LEU A 79 18.94 12.70 4.51
C LEU A 79 19.07 12.71 2.98
N VAL A 80 18.24 11.91 2.30
CA VAL A 80 18.07 11.91 0.86
C VAL A 80 16.64 12.36 0.57
N PHE A 81 16.48 13.28 -0.38
CA PHE A 81 15.19 13.82 -0.80
C PHE A 81 15.18 14.00 -2.32
N GLY A 82 14.08 13.65 -2.97
CA GLY A 82 13.89 13.84 -4.40
C GLY A 82 12.51 13.41 -4.86
N THR A 83 12.29 13.40 -6.17
CA THR A 83 11.08 12.85 -6.79
C THR A 83 11.04 11.34 -6.65
N GLY A 84 9.88 10.79 -6.27
CA GLY A 84 9.61 9.35 -6.19
C GLY A 84 8.88 8.82 -7.42
N GLY A 85 8.42 7.56 -7.34
CA GLY A 85 7.43 7.01 -8.27
C GLY A 85 7.93 6.51 -9.63
N GLN A 86 9.25 6.32 -9.81
CA GLN A 86 9.81 5.57 -10.95
C GLN A 86 10.11 4.12 -10.58
#